data_AF-A0A921BP28-F1
#
_entry.id   AF-A0A921BP28-F1
#
_cell.length_a   1.000
_cell.length_b   1.000
_cell.length_c   1.000
_cell.angle_alpha   90.00
_cell.angle_beta   90.00
_cell.angle_gamma   90.00
#
_symmetry.space_group_name_H-M   'P 1'
#
loop_
_entity.id
_entity.type
_entity.pdbx_description
1 polymer ?
#
loop_
_entity_poly.entity_id
_entity_poly.type
_entity_poly.pdbx_seq_one_letter_code
_entity_poly.pdbx_strand_id
1 'polypeptide(L)'
;MQSRPLAALVGLLLVLAVAACGGEDEVAEPTTTTVVNLFGDTSTTTTIGKVVVPGWTPTSLPDLVAAADECVNLAEIGADPLPEEGPRTVTVESGDSLGKIAKRYDRTVEQFMRANGITDPNRLQVGQVLVVPRKRTEEVETVDGPAIVVEPVYCAIDTGVAAFGPDGQQVGGPGIIEVYADWKRVEGPRAAPRVNGRLRGLIVASVEAFLDEVVPLVERYGYSCRDATNNRCTWLQHRSEVLLATDNYFSVRDTVRRLLPGAVAAESEILAETFDLSTGLPVLLDELFDPETDWVPALSAAAIERLANQPWTDERRVVGAGPDAANFERFNLTHGGLVLSFTPGTIGGSGSHTVSITIPYRALEGFWLPDGPVSLLG
;
A
#
# COMPACT_ATOMS: atom_id res chain seq x y z
N MET A 1 25.19 -37.40 82.19
CA MET A 1 26.51 -37.19 81.57
C MET A 1 26.40 -37.56 80.09
N GLN A 2 26.86 -36.67 79.21
CA GLN A 2 27.34 -36.81 77.81
C GLN A 2 26.96 -38.11 77.05
N SER A 3 26.53 -38.13 75.79
CA SER A 3 26.98 -37.38 74.59
C SER A 3 26.11 -37.77 73.38
N ARG A 4 25.96 -36.88 72.38
CA ARG A 4 25.56 -37.23 70.98
C ARG A 4 26.80 -37.79 70.24
N PRO A 5 26.68 -38.57 69.13
CA PRO A 5 26.47 -38.03 67.76
C PRO A 5 25.51 -38.89 66.87
N LEU A 6 24.66 -38.31 66.00
CA LEU A 6 24.80 -38.03 64.54
C LEU A 6 24.88 -39.25 63.61
N ALA A 7 23.83 -39.47 62.79
CA ALA A 7 23.90 -39.91 61.38
C ALA A 7 22.52 -39.86 60.71
N ALA A 8 22.48 -39.44 59.44
CA ALA A 8 21.31 -39.24 58.60
C ALA A 8 20.92 -40.51 57.81
N LEU A 9 19.62 -40.70 57.53
CA LEU A 9 19.08 -41.62 56.51
C LEU A 9 17.66 -41.12 56.12
N VAL A 10 17.46 -40.63 54.90
CA VAL A 10 16.86 -41.31 53.72
C VAL A 10 15.46 -41.88 53.98
N GLY A 11 14.46 -41.28 53.34
CA GLY A 11 13.08 -41.78 53.26
C GLY A 11 12.49 -41.51 51.88
N LEU A 12 12.56 -42.54 51.04
CA LEU A 12 11.96 -42.66 49.70
C LEU A 12 10.43 -42.74 49.81
N LEU A 13 9.67 -41.99 49.01
CA LEU A 13 8.26 -42.30 48.76
C LEU A 13 7.93 -42.17 47.27
N LEU A 14 7.59 -43.31 46.67
CA LEU A 14 7.03 -43.47 45.34
C LEU A 14 5.71 -42.69 45.21
N VAL A 15 5.53 -41.98 44.10
CA VAL A 15 4.20 -41.60 43.60
C VAL A 15 4.07 -42.10 42.17
N LEU A 16 3.02 -42.89 41.94
CA LEU A 16 2.65 -43.50 40.67
C LEU A 16 2.31 -42.44 39.61
N ALA A 17 2.83 -42.63 38.40
CA ALA A 17 2.46 -41.88 37.21
C ALA A 17 1.05 -42.27 36.74
N VAL A 18 0.16 -41.30 36.62
CA VAL A 18 -1.03 -41.39 35.76
C VAL A 18 -0.74 -40.53 34.54
N ALA A 19 -0.59 -41.16 33.39
CA ALA A 19 -0.49 -40.47 32.12
C ALA A 19 -1.86 -39.86 31.77
N ALA A 20 -1.93 -38.53 31.75
CA ALA A 20 -3.02 -37.80 31.14
C ALA A 20 -2.50 -37.21 29.83
N CYS A 21 -3.04 -37.70 28.70
CA CYS A 21 -2.97 -36.99 27.43
C CYS A 21 -3.76 -35.68 27.56
N GLY A 22 -3.08 -34.56 27.34
CA GLY A 22 -3.71 -33.27 27.06
C GLY A 22 -2.90 -32.62 25.94
N GLY A 23 -3.43 -32.64 24.73
CA GLY A 23 -2.94 -31.78 23.66
C GLY A 23 -3.43 -30.37 23.95
N GLU A 24 -2.50 -29.46 24.19
CA GLU A 24 -2.79 -28.04 24.22
C GLU A 24 -2.39 -27.48 22.85
N ASP A 25 -3.39 -27.05 22.09
CA ASP A 25 -3.21 -26.17 20.94
C ASP A 25 -2.58 -24.87 21.47
N GLU A 26 -1.29 -24.70 21.24
CA GLU A 26 -0.52 -23.52 21.61
C GLU A 26 -0.96 -22.35 20.71
N VAL A 27 -2.03 -21.65 21.13
CA VAL A 27 -2.43 -20.39 20.51
C VAL A 27 -1.35 -19.36 20.87
N ALA A 28 -0.48 -19.05 19.90
CA ALA A 28 0.58 -18.06 20.06
C ALA A 28 0.03 -16.74 20.62
N GLU A 29 0.50 -16.35 21.81
CA GLU A 29 0.16 -15.05 22.40
C GLU A 29 0.74 -13.92 21.52
N PRO A 30 -0.03 -12.85 21.24
CA PRO A 30 0.48 -11.74 20.45
C PRO A 30 1.63 -11.06 21.19
N THR A 31 2.78 -10.95 20.53
CA THR A 31 3.94 -10.28 21.10
C THR A 31 3.93 -8.81 20.67
N THR A 32 3.90 -7.90 21.64
CA THR A 32 4.02 -6.47 21.37
C THR A 32 5.49 -6.13 21.25
N THR A 33 5.92 -5.72 20.05
CA THR A 33 7.28 -5.20 19.85
C THR A 33 7.20 -3.71 19.58
N THR A 34 7.97 -2.95 20.36
CA THR A 34 8.16 -1.52 20.16
C THR A 34 9.36 -1.33 19.24
N VAL A 35 9.13 -0.88 18.01
CA VAL A 35 10.20 -0.61 17.05
C VAL A 35 10.39 0.89 16.95
N VAL A 36 11.63 1.35 17.13
CA VAL A 36 12.03 2.72 16.80
C VAL A 36 12.35 2.73 15.31
N ASN A 37 11.52 3.41 14.52
CA ASN A 37 11.73 3.51 13.09
C ASN A 37 12.96 4.38 12.77
N LEU A 38 13.49 4.26 11.55
CA LEU A 38 14.65 5.03 11.06
C LEU A 38 14.51 6.57 11.21
N PHE A 39 13.28 7.06 11.43
CA PHE A 39 12.94 8.47 11.62
C PHE A 39 12.61 8.85 13.08
N GLY A 40 12.88 7.98 14.06
CA GLY A 40 12.72 8.27 15.49
C GLY A 40 11.32 8.03 16.08
N ASP A 41 10.33 7.69 15.26
CA ASP A 41 8.99 7.34 15.72
C ASP A 41 8.94 5.96 16.37
N THR A 42 8.15 5.85 17.44
CA THR A 42 7.93 4.61 18.18
C THR A 42 6.63 3.96 17.72
N SER A 43 6.73 2.90 16.90
CA SER A 43 5.56 2.12 16.48
C SER A 43 5.33 0.93 17.41
N THR A 44 4.08 0.73 17.82
CA THR A 44 3.68 -0.42 18.63
C THR A 44 2.91 -1.37 17.74
N THR A 45 3.51 -2.49 17.37
CA THR A 45 2.89 -3.48 16.50
C THR A 45 2.55 -4.73 17.32
N THR A 46 1.27 -5.10 17.31
CA THR A 46 0.80 -6.37 17.86
C THR A 46 0.97 -7.43 16.78
N THR A 47 2.12 -8.09 16.75
CA THR A 47 2.36 -9.18 15.80
C THR A 47 1.73 -10.45 16.37
N ILE A 48 0.58 -10.87 15.84
CA ILE A 48 0.18 -12.28 15.95
C ILE A 48 1.29 -13.07 15.25
N GLY A 49 1.85 -14.07 15.93
CA GLY A 49 2.99 -14.85 15.43
C GLY A 49 2.81 -15.26 13.97
N LYS A 50 3.87 -15.08 13.17
CA LYS A 50 3.90 -15.41 11.74
C LYS A 50 3.48 -16.87 11.55
N VAL A 51 2.48 -17.12 10.69
CA VAL A 51 1.95 -18.46 10.47
C VAL A 51 2.96 -19.28 9.67
N VAL A 52 3.48 -20.33 10.30
CA VAL A 52 4.39 -21.30 9.68
C VAL A 52 3.57 -22.39 9.01
N VAL A 53 3.86 -22.68 7.74
CA VAL A 53 3.25 -23.80 7.03
C VAL A 53 3.62 -25.11 7.73
N PRO A 54 2.64 -25.97 8.10
CA PRO A 54 2.92 -27.23 8.78
C PRO A 54 3.89 -28.13 8.00
N GLY A 55 4.94 -28.61 8.66
CA GLY A 55 5.97 -29.44 8.03
C GLY A 55 6.96 -28.69 7.14
N TRP A 56 6.89 -27.35 7.09
CA TRP A 56 7.86 -26.54 6.38
C TRP A 56 9.23 -26.58 7.07
N THR A 57 10.26 -26.83 6.29
CA THR A 57 11.65 -26.63 6.69
C THR A 57 12.19 -25.41 5.97
N PRO A 58 12.85 -24.46 6.66
CA PRO A 58 13.49 -23.32 6.00
C PRO A 58 14.31 -23.76 4.80
N THR A 59 14.01 -23.21 3.63
CA THR A 59 14.57 -23.64 2.35
C THR A 59 14.98 -22.42 1.54
N SER A 60 16.17 -22.46 0.95
CA SER A 60 16.61 -21.41 0.04
C SER A 60 15.90 -21.55 -1.31
N LEU A 61 15.38 -20.44 -1.82
CA LEU A 61 14.59 -20.37 -3.05
C LEU A 61 15.28 -19.42 -4.07
N PRO A 62 16.39 -19.84 -4.70
CA PRO A 62 17.15 -18.98 -5.60
C PRO A 62 16.35 -18.50 -6.82
N ASP A 63 15.42 -19.32 -7.33
CA ASP A 63 14.55 -18.94 -8.44
C ASP A 63 13.56 -17.83 -8.04
N LEU A 64 13.07 -17.86 -6.79
CA LEU A 64 12.22 -16.80 -6.24
C LEU A 64 13.02 -15.49 -6.09
N VAL A 65 14.25 -15.56 -5.57
CA VAL A 65 15.14 -14.39 -5.46
C VAL A 65 15.37 -13.77 -6.85
N ALA A 66 15.72 -14.59 -7.84
CA ALA A 66 15.96 -14.11 -9.21
C ALA A 66 14.71 -13.46 -9.83
N ALA A 67 13.52 -14.03 -9.61
CA ALA A 67 12.26 -13.46 -10.08
C ALA A 67 11.87 -12.17 -9.35
N ALA A 68 12.22 -12.04 -8.06
CA ALA A 68 12.05 -10.80 -7.31
C ALA A 68 12.98 -9.69 -7.86
N ASP A 69 14.24 -10.00 -8.11
CA ASP A 69 15.20 -9.06 -8.72
C ASP A 69 14.71 -8.61 -10.11
N GLU A 70 14.17 -9.51 -10.93
CA GLU A 70 13.57 -9.16 -12.23
C GLU A 70 12.40 -8.18 -12.07
N CYS A 71 11.54 -8.39 -11.06
CA CYS A 71 10.44 -7.47 -10.77
C CYS A 71 10.92 -6.08 -10.35
N VAL A 72 11.98 -5.98 -9.53
CA VAL A 72 12.60 -4.69 -9.19
C VAL A 72 13.15 -3.99 -10.44
N ASN A 73 13.86 -4.73 -11.30
CA ASN A 73 14.38 -4.19 -12.57
C ASN A 73 13.27 -3.67 -13.50
N LEU A 74 12.10 -4.32 -13.55
CA LEU A 74 10.94 -3.83 -14.30
C LEU A 74 10.44 -2.47 -13.78
N ALA A 75 10.51 -2.23 -12.47
CA ALA A 75 10.20 -0.94 -11.87
C ALA A 75 11.26 0.13 -12.19
N GLU A 76 12.52 -0.25 -12.37
CA GLU A 76 13.63 0.68 -12.64
C GLU A 76 13.69 1.19 -14.09
N ILE A 77 13.46 0.30 -15.05
CA ILE A 77 13.64 0.60 -16.48
C ILE A 77 12.49 1.46 -17.02
N GLY A 78 11.34 1.43 -16.32
CA GLY A 78 10.06 1.77 -16.92
C GLY A 78 9.66 0.62 -17.81
N ALA A 79 8.62 -0.12 -17.43
CA ALA A 79 8.19 -1.26 -18.23
C ALA A 79 7.87 -0.78 -19.66
N ASP A 80 8.42 -1.47 -20.67
CA ASP A 80 7.80 -1.47 -22.00
C ASP A 80 6.30 -1.73 -21.76
N PRO A 81 5.36 -1.02 -22.42
CA PRO A 81 3.94 -1.19 -22.15
C PRO A 81 3.51 -2.60 -22.57
N LEU A 82 3.73 -3.55 -21.70
CA LEU A 82 3.09 -4.84 -21.73
C LEU A 82 1.62 -4.56 -21.47
N PRO A 83 0.77 -5.27 -22.22
CA PRO A 83 -0.54 -4.76 -22.54
C PRO A 83 -1.30 -4.56 -21.19
N GLU A 84 -1.67 -3.31 -20.89
CA GLU A 84 -2.10 -2.69 -19.61
C GLU A 84 -3.08 -3.39 -18.66
N GLU A 85 -3.67 -4.52 -18.97
CA GLU A 85 -4.39 -5.35 -18.00
C GLU A 85 -4.38 -6.77 -18.56
N GLY A 86 -4.06 -7.78 -17.76
CA GLY A 86 -4.35 -9.16 -18.13
C GLY A 86 -5.79 -9.25 -18.67
N PRO A 87 -6.06 -10.09 -19.68
CA PRO A 87 -7.35 -10.03 -20.37
C PRO A 87 -8.47 -10.21 -19.36
N ARG A 88 -9.22 -9.13 -19.07
CA ARG A 88 -10.48 -9.23 -18.32
C ARG A 88 -11.37 -10.12 -19.16
N THR A 89 -11.72 -11.30 -18.68
CA THR A 89 -12.58 -12.21 -19.44
C THR A 89 -14.00 -12.17 -18.91
N VAL A 90 -14.97 -12.30 -19.82
CA VAL A 90 -16.38 -12.49 -19.49
C VAL A 90 -16.85 -13.82 -20.08
N THR A 91 -17.49 -14.65 -19.26
CA THR A 91 -18.11 -15.89 -19.72
C THR A 91 -19.52 -15.58 -20.22
N VAL A 92 -19.85 -16.02 -21.43
CA VAL A 92 -21.17 -15.83 -22.04
C VAL A 92 -22.21 -16.66 -21.31
N GLU A 93 -23.24 -16.01 -20.79
CA GLU A 93 -24.37 -16.67 -20.10
C GLU A 93 -25.60 -16.80 -21.00
N SER A 94 -26.58 -17.62 -20.58
CA SER A 94 -27.83 -17.78 -21.31
C SER A 94 -28.58 -16.45 -21.41
N GLY A 95 -28.84 -15.99 -22.63
CA GLY A 95 -29.51 -14.71 -22.90
C GLY A 95 -28.58 -13.52 -23.13
N ASP A 96 -27.27 -13.71 -23.03
CA ASP A 96 -26.28 -12.71 -23.45
C ASP A 96 -26.21 -12.58 -24.98
N SER A 97 -25.82 -11.39 -25.43
CA SER A 97 -25.44 -11.12 -26.81
C SER A 97 -24.18 -10.26 -26.81
N LEU A 98 -23.41 -10.28 -27.90
CA LEU A 98 -22.16 -9.52 -27.97
C LEU A 98 -22.41 -8.01 -27.76
N GLY A 99 -23.57 -7.50 -28.21
CA GLY A 99 -23.99 -6.12 -27.96
C GLY A 99 -24.33 -5.81 -26.49
N LYS A 100 -25.00 -6.74 -25.77
CA LYS A 100 -25.29 -6.56 -24.34
C LYS A 100 -24.01 -6.61 -23.50
N ILE A 101 -23.11 -7.54 -23.84
CA ILE A 101 -21.80 -7.66 -23.20
C ILE A 101 -20.97 -6.40 -23.46
N ALA A 102 -20.86 -5.97 -24.71
CA ALA A 102 -20.11 -4.77 -25.06
C ALA A 102 -20.62 -3.54 -24.31
N LYS A 103 -21.94 -3.36 -24.22
CA LYS A 103 -22.57 -2.29 -23.43
C LYS A 103 -22.26 -2.38 -21.92
N ARG A 104 -22.23 -3.58 -21.35
CA ARG A 104 -21.91 -3.82 -19.93
C ARG A 104 -20.51 -3.30 -19.57
N TYR A 105 -19.57 -3.41 -20.50
CA TYR A 105 -18.17 -3.00 -20.32
C TYR A 105 -17.82 -1.66 -20.98
N ASP A 106 -18.83 -0.91 -21.44
CA ASP A 106 -18.65 0.37 -22.14
C ASP A 106 -17.75 0.27 -23.39
N ARG A 107 -17.98 -0.76 -24.21
CA ARG A 107 -17.24 -1.01 -25.47
C ARG A 107 -18.19 -1.22 -26.63
N THR A 108 -17.63 -1.21 -27.85
CA THR A 108 -18.36 -1.52 -29.08
C THR A 108 -18.27 -3.01 -29.42
N VAL A 109 -19.27 -3.49 -30.18
CA VAL A 109 -19.29 -4.86 -30.71
C VAL A 109 -18.08 -5.12 -31.61
N GLU A 110 -17.68 -4.14 -32.43
CA GLU A 110 -16.54 -4.28 -33.34
C GLU A 110 -15.21 -4.45 -32.58
N GLN A 111 -15.03 -3.72 -31.49
CA GLN A 111 -13.85 -3.87 -30.62
C GLN A 111 -13.79 -5.27 -30.00
N PHE A 112 -14.92 -5.81 -29.55
CA PHE A 112 -15.00 -7.17 -29.02
C PHE A 112 -14.76 -8.22 -30.10
N MET A 113 -15.32 -8.04 -31.29
CA MET A 113 -15.14 -8.95 -32.42
C MET A 113 -13.68 -9.06 -32.83
N ARG A 114 -13.02 -7.91 -32.98
CA ARG A 114 -11.59 -7.83 -33.33
C ARG A 114 -10.70 -8.44 -32.26
N ALA A 115 -10.99 -8.20 -30.99
CA ALA A 115 -10.22 -8.71 -29.86
C ALA A 115 -10.34 -10.24 -29.67
N ASN A 116 -11.45 -10.84 -30.12
CA ASN A 116 -11.75 -12.26 -29.91
C ASN A 116 -11.77 -13.09 -31.20
N GLY A 117 -11.39 -12.51 -32.35
CA GLY A 117 -11.41 -13.20 -33.64
C GLY A 117 -12.80 -13.63 -34.11
N ILE A 118 -13.86 -12.94 -33.67
CA ILE A 118 -15.25 -13.26 -34.01
C ILE A 118 -15.60 -12.61 -35.35
N THR A 119 -15.96 -13.41 -36.35
CA THR A 119 -16.39 -12.91 -37.67
C THR A 119 -17.89 -12.65 -37.77
N ASP A 120 -18.69 -13.28 -36.90
CA ASP A 120 -20.15 -13.11 -36.84
C ASP A 120 -20.59 -12.82 -35.39
N PRO A 121 -21.06 -11.59 -35.08
CA PRO A 121 -21.43 -11.19 -33.71
C PRO A 121 -22.66 -11.91 -33.16
N ASN A 122 -23.40 -12.64 -33.99
CA ASN A 122 -24.61 -13.38 -33.60
C ASN A 122 -24.34 -14.83 -33.19
N ARG A 123 -23.09 -15.30 -33.32
CA ARG A 123 -22.71 -16.70 -33.03
C ARG A 123 -21.85 -16.78 -31.77
N LEU A 124 -22.45 -16.46 -30.62
CA LEU A 124 -21.85 -16.73 -29.31
C LEU A 124 -22.35 -18.05 -28.72
N GLN A 125 -21.47 -18.78 -28.05
CA GLN A 125 -21.82 -20.02 -27.34
C GLN A 125 -21.90 -19.76 -25.84
N VAL A 126 -22.90 -20.33 -25.17
CA VAL A 126 -22.99 -20.27 -23.70
C VAL A 126 -21.78 -21.02 -23.11
N GLY A 127 -21.11 -20.40 -22.14
CA GLY A 127 -19.85 -20.88 -21.57
C GLY A 127 -18.59 -20.41 -22.33
N GLN A 128 -18.74 -19.70 -23.45
CA GLN A 128 -17.62 -19.12 -24.18
C GLN A 128 -16.99 -17.99 -23.37
N VAL A 129 -15.66 -18.00 -23.26
CA VAL A 129 -14.90 -16.96 -22.57
C VAL A 129 -14.46 -15.92 -23.60
N LEU A 130 -14.80 -14.65 -23.35
CA LEU A 130 -14.46 -13.52 -24.22
C LEU A 130 -13.52 -12.56 -23.50
N VAL A 131 -12.45 -12.16 -24.18
CA VAL A 131 -11.55 -11.08 -23.79
C VAL A 131 -12.27 -9.74 -23.94
N VAL A 132 -12.33 -8.97 -22.85
CA VAL A 132 -12.87 -7.60 -22.85
C VAL A 132 -11.80 -6.66 -23.43
N PRO A 133 -12.07 -5.97 -24.55
CA PRO A 133 -11.13 -5.04 -25.16
C PRO A 133 -10.91 -3.82 -24.26
N ARG A 134 -9.66 -3.37 -24.17
CA ARG A 134 -9.26 -2.28 -23.26
C ARG A 134 -9.86 -0.93 -23.65
N LYS A 135 -10.12 -0.10 -22.63
CA LYS A 135 -10.23 1.34 -22.87
C LYS A 135 -8.82 1.79 -23.23
N ARG A 136 -8.63 2.39 -24.39
CA ARG A 136 -7.46 3.25 -24.56
C ARG A 136 -7.74 4.44 -23.64
N THR A 137 -6.95 4.63 -22.58
CA THR A 137 -7.09 5.81 -21.73
C THR A 137 -6.85 7.03 -22.62
N GLU A 138 -7.92 7.78 -22.85
CA GLU A 138 -7.84 9.12 -23.41
C GLU A 138 -7.03 9.98 -22.42
N GLU A 139 -6.10 10.73 -22.99
CA GLU A 139 -5.44 11.91 -22.44
C GLU A 139 -6.30 12.56 -21.35
N VAL A 140 -5.79 12.60 -20.12
CA VAL A 140 -6.43 13.38 -19.06
C VAL A 140 -6.30 14.84 -19.49
N GLU A 141 -7.31 15.36 -20.19
CA GLU A 141 -7.48 16.81 -20.33
C GLU A 141 -7.79 17.38 -18.95
N THR A 142 -6.75 17.82 -18.25
CA THR A 142 -6.85 18.85 -17.22
C THR A 142 -5.80 19.90 -17.55
N VAL A 143 -6.23 21.13 -17.82
CA VAL A 143 -6.06 22.32 -16.95
C VAL A 143 -4.57 22.66 -16.77
N ASP A 144 -4.17 23.87 -17.22
CA ASP A 144 -2.83 24.49 -17.14
C ASP A 144 -1.77 23.64 -16.43
N GLY A 145 -0.89 22.95 -17.16
CA GLY A 145 0.18 22.16 -16.55
C GLY A 145 0.80 21.11 -17.48
N PRO A 146 1.78 20.32 -17.00
CA PRO A 146 2.42 19.28 -17.79
C PRO A 146 1.49 18.10 -18.05
N ALA A 147 1.61 17.46 -19.22
CA ALA A 147 0.87 16.25 -19.54
C ALA A 147 1.32 15.09 -18.65
N ILE A 148 0.39 14.24 -18.19
CA ILE A 148 0.69 13.10 -17.32
C ILE A 148 0.39 11.80 -18.05
N VAL A 149 1.43 10.98 -18.21
CA VAL A 149 1.33 9.62 -18.77
C VAL A 149 1.33 8.62 -17.62
N VAL A 150 0.47 7.61 -17.72
CA VAL A 150 0.43 6.51 -16.75
C VAL A 150 1.13 5.30 -17.36
N GLU A 151 2.09 4.75 -16.63
CA GLU A 151 2.82 3.54 -17.02
C GLU A 151 2.71 2.51 -15.88
N PRO A 152 1.94 1.42 -16.07
CA PRO A 152 1.77 0.43 -15.01
C PRO A 152 3.01 -0.48 -14.90
N VAL A 153 3.42 -0.78 -13.67
CA VAL A 153 4.36 -1.84 -13.33
C VAL A 153 3.55 -2.98 -12.72
N TYR A 154 3.63 -4.16 -13.33
CA TYR A 154 3.00 -5.36 -12.80
C TYR A 154 3.95 -6.55 -12.88
N CYS A 155 4.07 -7.27 -11.77
CA CYS A 155 4.74 -8.57 -11.76
C CYS A 155 3.92 -9.56 -10.94
N ALA A 156 3.90 -10.80 -11.44
CA ALA A 156 3.33 -11.96 -10.75
C ALA A 156 4.45 -12.99 -10.62
N ILE A 157 4.97 -13.14 -9.41
CA ILE A 157 6.12 -13.99 -9.12
C ILE A 157 5.61 -15.32 -8.58
N ASP A 158 5.88 -16.39 -9.32
CA ASP A 158 5.68 -17.76 -8.85
C ASP A 158 6.76 -18.09 -7.80
N THR A 159 6.34 -18.43 -6.59
CA THR A 159 7.24 -18.76 -5.49
C THR A 159 7.87 -20.15 -5.59
N GLY A 160 7.40 -21.00 -6.51
CA GLY A 160 7.82 -22.39 -6.67
C GLY A 160 7.33 -23.32 -5.55
N VAL A 161 6.59 -22.79 -4.57
CA VAL A 161 6.09 -23.53 -3.40
C VAL A 161 4.57 -23.42 -3.33
N ALA A 162 3.93 -24.45 -2.80
CA ALA A 162 2.48 -24.47 -2.64
C ALA A 162 2.02 -23.40 -1.63
N ALA A 163 0.87 -22.78 -1.92
CA ALA A 163 0.21 -21.87 -1.00
C ALA A 163 -0.63 -22.65 0.03
N PHE A 164 -0.63 -22.22 1.29
CA PHE A 164 -1.37 -22.89 2.37
C PHE A 164 -2.28 -21.93 3.13
N GLY A 165 -3.51 -22.36 3.40
CA GLY A 165 -4.46 -21.65 4.23
C GLY A 165 -4.10 -21.70 5.72
N PRO A 166 -4.83 -20.97 6.58
CA PRO A 166 -4.61 -20.97 8.03
C PRO A 166 -4.92 -22.33 8.67
N ASP A 167 -5.67 -23.20 7.98
CA ASP A 167 -5.97 -24.58 8.36
C ASP A 167 -4.88 -25.58 7.96
N GLY A 168 -3.80 -25.10 7.33
CA GLY A 168 -2.72 -25.93 6.82
C GLY A 168 -3.06 -26.71 5.55
N GLN A 169 -4.21 -26.45 4.93
CA GLN A 169 -4.57 -27.06 3.64
C GLN A 169 -4.00 -26.25 2.48
N GLN A 170 -3.63 -26.94 1.40
CA GLN A 170 -3.14 -26.28 0.20
C GLN A 170 -4.27 -25.49 -0.48
N VAL A 171 -4.00 -24.23 -0.82
CA VAL A 171 -4.92 -23.33 -1.51
C VAL A 171 -4.46 -23.18 -2.96
N GLY A 172 -4.99 -24.02 -3.84
CA GLY A 172 -4.76 -23.91 -5.29
C GLY A 172 -3.34 -24.29 -5.76
N GLY A 173 -2.80 -23.50 -6.68
CA GLY A 173 -1.50 -23.71 -7.32
C GLY A 173 -0.31 -23.27 -6.47
N PRO A 174 0.85 -22.93 -7.08
CA PRO A 174 1.94 -22.33 -6.34
C PRO A 174 1.52 -20.96 -5.79
N GLY A 175 2.15 -20.52 -4.70
CA GLY A 175 1.98 -19.19 -4.16
C GLY A 175 2.45 -18.14 -5.14
N ILE A 176 1.63 -17.10 -5.37
CA ILE A 176 1.93 -16.02 -6.31
C ILE A 176 2.08 -14.71 -5.53
N ILE A 177 3.24 -14.08 -5.61
CA ILE A 177 3.43 -12.72 -5.10
C ILE A 177 3.04 -11.76 -6.21
N GLU A 178 2.09 -10.86 -5.94
CA GLU A 178 1.65 -9.88 -6.94
C GLU A 178 2.09 -8.47 -6.57
N VAL A 179 2.84 -7.82 -7.44
CA VAL A 179 3.20 -6.41 -7.32
C VAL A 179 2.46 -5.62 -8.38
N TYR A 180 1.86 -4.52 -7.98
CA TYR A 180 1.22 -3.57 -8.86
C TYR A 180 1.62 -2.15 -8.46
N ALA A 181 2.11 -1.36 -9.40
CA ALA A 181 2.38 0.06 -9.20
C ALA A 181 1.93 0.89 -10.42
N ASP A 182 1.41 2.08 -10.18
CA ASP A 182 1.13 3.06 -11.24
C ASP A 182 2.24 4.10 -11.27
N TRP A 183 3.07 4.12 -12.32
CA TRP A 183 3.98 5.25 -12.53
C TRP A 183 3.25 6.40 -13.21
N LYS A 184 3.22 7.57 -12.58
CA LYS A 184 2.78 8.83 -13.21
C LYS A 184 4.00 9.56 -13.74
N ARG A 185 4.20 9.52 -15.05
CA ARG A 185 5.28 10.22 -15.74
C ARG A 185 4.79 11.60 -16.17
N VAL A 186 5.48 12.63 -15.73
CA VAL A 186 5.25 14.03 -16.10
C VAL A 186 5.97 14.32 -17.43
N GLU A 187 5.27 14.86 -18.42
CA GLU A 187 5.81 15.29 -19.72
C GLU A 187 5.85 16.82 -19.79
N GLY A 188 7.04 17.39 -20.00
CA GLY A 188 7.21 18.85 -20.07
C GLY A 188 8.67 19.30 -19.98
N PRO A 189 8.99 20.57 -20.35
CA PRO A 189 10.28 20.85 -21.00
C PRO A 189 11.49 21.13 -20.08
N ARG A 190 11.36 21.34 -18.76
CA ARG A 190 12.49 21.88 -17.95
C ARG A 190 12.88 21.11 -16.67
N ALA A 191 11.96 20.57 -15.87
CA ALA A 191 12.31 19.82 -14.65
C ALA A 191 11.68 18.42 -14.52
N ALA A 192 10.87 18.00 -15.50
CA ALA A 192 10.28 16.67 -15.55
C ALA A 192 11.29 15.53 -15.28
N PRO A 193 12.58 15.57 -15.72
CA PRO A 193 13.52 14.49 -15.42
C PRO A 193 13.80 14.28 -13.92
N ARG A 194 13.87 15.34 -13.11
CA ARG A 194 14.12 15.22 -11.66
C ARG A 194 12.89 14.69 -10.93
N VAL A 195 11.72 15.24 -11.25
CA VAL A 195 10.44 14.80 -10.69
C VAL A 195 10.19 13.34 -11.07
N ASN A 196 10.29 12.99 -12.36
CA ASN A 196 10.14 11.61 -12.83
C ASN A 196 11.16 10.66 -12.18
N GLY A 197 12.40 11.09 -12.00
CA GLY A 197 13.41 10.32 -11.29
C GLY A 197 13.02 10.03 -9.83
N ARG A 198 12.45 11.03 -9.13
CA ARG A 198 11.96 10.86 -7.75
C ARG A 198 10.73 9.96 -7.68
N LEU A 199 9.71 10.21 -8.50
CA LEU A 199 8.50 9.38 -8.55
C LEU A 199 8.83 7.92 -8.86
N ARG A 200 9.73 7.69 -9.81
CA ARG A 200 10.22 6.34 -10.13
C ARG A 200 10.99 5.74 -8.97
N GLY A 201 11.89 6.51 -8.35
CA GLY A 201 12.66 6.07 -7.19
C GLY A 201 11.78 5.62 -6.02
N LEU A 202 10.67 6.29 -5.76
CA LEU A 202 9.70 5.88 -4.73
C LEU A 202 9.05 4.54 -5.05
N ILE A 203 8.65 4.33 -6.31
CA ILE A 203 8.06 3.06 -6.75
C ILE A 203 9.09 1.93 -6.62
N VAL A 204 10.31 2.12 -7.13
CA VAL A 204 11.40 1.13 -7.03
C VAL A 204 11.67 0.78 -5.57
N ALA A 205 11.84 1.78 -4.70
CA ALA A 205 12.08 1.57 -3.28
C ALA A 205 10.91 0.84 -2.59
N SER A 206 9.66 1.13 -2.98
CA SER A 206 8.48 0.43 -2.46
C SER A 206 8.46 -1.04 -2.85
N VAL A 207 8.75 -1.35 -4.12
CA VAL A 207 8.80 -2.72 -4.65
C VAL A 207 9.96 -3.50 -4.03
N GLU A 208 11.16 -2.92 -3.99
CA GLU A 208 12.35 -3.52 -3.39
C GLU A 208 12.14 -3.81 -1.91
N ALA A 209 11.71 -2.83 -1.11
CA ALA A 209 11.48 -3.02 0.32
C ALA A 209 10.41 -4.10 0.61
N PHE A 210 9.37 -4.19 -0.23
CA PHE A 210 8.36 -5.24 -0.10
C PHE A 210 8.94 -6.63 -0.40
N LEU A 211 9.69 -6.78 -1.49
CA LEU A 211 10.24 -8.08 -1.89
C LEU A 211 11.36 -8.55 -0.95
N ASP A 212 12.22 -7.64 -0.48
CA ASP A 212 13.23 -7.89 0.55
C ASP A 212 12.61 -8.36 1.87
N GLU A 213 11.40 -7.92 2.18
CA GLU A 213 10.65 -8.42 3.33
C GLU A 213 9.99 -9.76 3.03
N VAL A 214 9.34 -9.93 1.87
CA VAL A 214 8.54 -11.12 1.56
C VAL A 214 9.39 -12.36 1.31
N VAL A 215 10.46 -12.27 0.53
CA VAL A 215 11.24 -13.45 0.12
C VAL A 215 11.79 -14.22 1.33
N PRO A 216 12.44 -13.58 2.33
CA PRO A 216 12.90 -14.28 3.53
C PRO A 216 11.77 -14.88 4.37
N LEU A 217 10.55 -14.33 4.30
CA LEU A 217 9.39 -14.90 4.99
C LEU A 217 8.96 -16.20 4.33
N VAL A 218 8.91 -16.24 2.99
CA VAL A 218 8.56 -17.45 2.25
C VAL A 218 9.62 -18.54 2.48
N GLU A 219 10.90 -18.21 2.39
CA GLU A 219 11.99 -19.17 2.65
C GLU A 219 11.92 -19.74 4.07
N ARG A 220 11.62 -18.91 5.08
CA ARG A 220 11.63 -19.31 6.49
C ARG A 220 10.36 -20.02 6.95
N TYR A 221 9.20 -19.58 6.47
CA TYR A 221 7.90 -19.99 7.01
C TYR A 221 6.99 -20.68 6.00
N GLY A 222 7.38 -20.74 4.72
CA GLY A 222 6.53 -21.17 3.63
C GLY A 222 5.55 -20.08 3.22
N TYR A 223 4.73 -20.35 2.20
CA TYR A 223 3.78 -19.40 1.66
C TYR A 223 2.39 -19.56 2.30
N SER A 224 2.09 -18.73 3.31
CA SER A 224 0.83 -18.79 4.07
C SER A 224 -0.18 -17.72 3.66
N CYS A 225 -1.44 -18.12 3.50
CA CYS A 225 -2.58 -17.36 3.00
C CYS A 225 -3.66 -17.24 4.09
N ARG A 226 -3.48 -16.32 5.04
CA ARG A 226 -4.44 -16.15 6.14
C ARG A 226 -5.67 -15.32 5.75
N ASP A 227 -5.44 -14.26 4.97
CA ASP A 227 -6.48 -13.50 4.30
C ASP A 227 -6.36 -13.75 2.79
N ALA A 228 -7.20 -14.63 2.26
CA ALA A 228 -7.24 -15.00 0.85
C ALA A 228 -8.37 -14.26 0.10
N THR A 229 -8.66 -13.00 0.44
CA THR A 229 -9.66 -12.24 -0.32
C THR A 229 -9.26 -12.23 -1.81
N ASN A 230 -10.10 -12.81 -2.67
CA ASN A 230 -9.85 -12.96 -4.11
C ASN A 230 -8.61 -13.82 -4.50
N ASN A 231 -8.21 -14.81 -3.69
CA ASN A 231 -7.03 -15.65 -3.93
C ASN A 231 -5.68 -14.91 -3.95
N ARG A 232 -5.60 -13.71 -3.36
CA ARG A 232 -4.34 -12.94 -3.27
C ARG A 232 -3.79 -13.03 -1.86
N CYS A 233 -2.73 -13.80 -1.65
CA CYS A 233 -2.19 -14.03 -0.30
C CYS A 233 -1.04 -13.08 0.06
N THR A 234 -0.30 -12.61 -0.94
CA THR A 234 0.83 -11.71 -0.74
C THR A 234 0.91 -10.77 -1.91
N TRP A 235 0.79 -9.47 -1.63
CA TRP A 235 0.73 -8.48 -2.68
C TRP A 235 1.16 -7.09 -2.24
N LEU A 236 1.62 -6.30 -3.20
CA LEU A 236 1.88 -4.87 -3.09
C LEU A 236 1.01 -4.12 -4.12
N GLN A 237 0.45 -3.00 -3.70
CA GLN A 237 -0.27 -2.05 -4.55
C GLN A 237 0.22 -0.64 -4.21
N HIS A 238 0.96 -0.01 -5.13
CA HIS A 238 1.38 1.38 -5.06
C HIS A 238 0.56 2.21 -6.06
N ARG A 239 -0.30 3.08 -5.57
CA ARG A 239 -1.20 3.88 -6.43
C ARG A 239 -0.94 5.36 -6.24
N SER A 240 -0.49 6.03 -7.29
CA SER A 240 -0.32 7.48 -7.29
C SER A 240 -1.57 8.19 -7.79
N GLU A 241 -1.96 9.25 -7.10
CA GLU A 241 -3.05 10.16 -7.46
C GLU A 241 -2.48 11.58 -7.63
N VAL A 242 -2.70 12.19 -8.79
CA VAL A 242 -2.32 13.59 -9.02
C VAL A 242 -3.38 14.49 -8.39
N LEU A 243 -2.97 15.31 -7.44
CA LEU A 243 -3.82 16.21 -6.67
C LEU A 243 -3.74 17.66 -7.17
N LEU A 244 -2.64 18.01 -7.83
CA LEU A 244 -2.43 19.30 -8.49
C LEU A 244 -1.40 19.13 -9.61
N ALA A 245 -1.66 19.74 -10.76
CA ALA A 245 -0.67 19.95 -11.81
C ALA A 245 -0.86 21.37 -12.34
N THR A 246 0.13 22.23 -12.14
CA THR A 246 0.23 23.58 -12.71
C THR A 246 1.53 23.72 -13.50
N ASP A 247 1.77 24.88 -14.12
CA ASP A 247 3.07 25.18 -14.73
C ASP A 247 4.22 25.23 -13.70
N ASN A 248 3.90 25.53 -12.43
CA ASN A 248 4.88 25.74 -11.37
C ASN A 248 4.93 24.60 -10.35
N TYR A 249 3.80 23.91 -10.10
CA TYR A 249 3.71 22.94 -9.01
C TYR A 249 3.04 21.64 -9.45
N PHE A 250 3.57 20.52 -8.95
CA PHE A 250 2.99 19.20 -9.15
C PHE A 250 2.84 18.52 -7.78
N SER A 251 1.61 18.20 -7.40
CA SER A 251 1.28 17.56 -6.13
C SER A 251 0.73 16.16 -6.40
N VAL A 252 1.35 15.17 -5.77
CA VAL A 252 1.00 13.76 -5.93
C VAL A 252 0.87 13.09 -4.57
N ARG A 253 -0.10 12.20 -4.46
CA ARG A 253 -0.31 11.37 -3.29
C ARG A 253 -0.20 9.92 -3.69
N ASP A 254 0.73 9.21 -3.08
CA ASP A 254 0.86 7.77 -3.22
C ASP A 254 0.14 7.06 -2.09
N THR A 255 -0.66 6.05 -2.43
CA THR A 255 -1.23 5.12 -1.48
C THR A 255 -0.57 3.76 -1.68
N VAL A 256 0.24 3.35 -0.71
CA VAL A 256 0.94 2.07 -0.72
C VAL A 256 0.18 1.12 0.19
N ARG A 257 -0.34 0.03 -0.39
CA ARG A 257 -1.06 -1.02 0.32
C ARG A 257 -0.33 -2.33 0.12
N ARG A 258 -0.16 -3.09 1.19
CA ARG A 258 0.55 -4.38 1.10
C ARG A 258 -0.04 -5.41 2.03
N LEU A 259 0.03 -6.67 1.63
CA LEU A 259 -0.29 -7.83 2.45
C LEU A 259 0.92 -8.76 2.44
N LEU A 260 1.48 -9.03 3.62
CA LEU A 260 2.59 -9.96 3.80
C LEU A 260 2.08 -11.41 3.97
N PRO A 261 2.91 -12.43 3.71
CA PRO A 261 2.55 -13.82 3.96
C PRO A 261 2.10 -14.03 5.41
N GLY A 262 0.95 -14.68 5.59
CA GLY A 262 0.39 -15.01 6.90
C GLY A 262 -0.17 -13.82 7.70
N ALA A 263 -0.14 -12.60 7.16
CA ALA A 263 -0.71 -11.42 7.80
C ALA A 263 -2.25 -11.52 7.89
N VAL A 264 -2.82 -10.92 8.93
CA VAL A 264 -4.28 -10.93 9.19
C VAL A 264 -5.04 -9.84 8.47
N ALA A 265 -4.33 -8.82 8.00
CA ALA A 265 -4.89 -7.66 7.33
C ALA A 265 -3.81 -6.99 6.49
N ALA A 266 -4.23 -6.28 5.46
CA ALA A 266 -3.34 -5.43 4.70
C ALA A 266 -2.95 -4.17 5.50
N GLU A 267 -1.72 -3.73 5.30
CA GLU A 267 -1.22 -2.44 5.77
C GLU A 267 -1.42 -1.38 4.68
N SER A 268 -1.57 -0.12 5.09
CA SER A 268 -1.72 1.00 4.16
C SER A 268 -0.98 2.22 4.68
N GLU A 269 -0.17 2.79 3.80
CA GLU A 269 0.57 4.04 4.03
C GLU A 269 0.22 5.05 2.94
N ILE A 270 0.25 6.34 3.29
CA ILE A 270 0.16 7.43 2.33
C ILE A 270 1.48 8.19 2.34
N LEU A 271 2.04 8.39 1.15
CA LEU A 271 3.14 9.30 0.90
C LEU A 271 2.58 10.52 0.18
N ALA A 272 3.00 11.71 0.62
CA ALA A 272 2.49 12.97 0.12
C ALA A 272 3.68 13.81 -0.34
N GLU A 273 3.71 14.17 -1.63
CA GLU A 273 4.77 14.99 -2.19
C GLU A 273 4.19 16.14 -3.02
N THR A 274 4.77 17.32 -2.85
CA THR A 274 4.53 18.47 -3.71
C THR A 274 5.87 18.94 -4.26
N PHE A 275 5.94 19.17 -5.56
CA PHE A 275 7.15 19.55 -6.28
C PHE A 275 7.03 20.95 -6.86
N ASP A 276 8.11 21.72 -6.77
CA ASP A 276 8.32 22.89 -7.60
C ASP A 276 8.91 22.42 -8.94
N LEU A 277 8.18 22.66 -10.03
CA LEU A 277 8.55 22.28 -11.40
C LEU A 277 9.61 23.19 -12.02
N SER A 278 9.98 24.30 -11.38
CA SER A 278 11.11 25.13 -11.81
C SER A 278 12.45 24.54 -11.34
N THR A 279 12.47 23.94 -10.14
CA THR A 279 13.68 23.36 -9.51
C THR A 279 13.73 21.83 -9.61
N GLY A 280 12.57 21.19 -9.70
CA GLY A 280 12.36 19.75 -9.59
C GLY A 280 12.53 19.21 -8.16
N LEU A 281 12.50 20.08 -7.15
CA LEU A 281 12.67 19.73 -5.74
C LEU A 281 11.32 19.65 -5.02
N PRO A 282 11.21 18.85 -3.94
CA PRO A 282 10.05 18.90 -3.06
C PRO A 282 9.93 20.28 -2.39
N VAL A 283 8.69 20.78 -2.32
CA VAL A 283 8.33 21.95 -1.52
C VAL A 283 8.22 21.52 -0.06
N LEU A 284 8.88 22.24 0.83
CA LEU A 284 8.81 22.03 2.27
C LEU A 284 7.59 22.74 2.85
N LEU A 285 7.13 22.28 4.03
CA LEU A 285 5.94 22.83 4.66
C LEU A 285 6.11 24.31 5.03
N ASP A 286 7.27 24.68 5.54
CA ASP A 286 7.61 26.06 5.95
C ASP A 286 7.68 27.02 4.76
N GLU A 287 8.02 26.54 3.57
CA GLU A 287 8.01 27.34 2.33
C GLU A 287 6.60 27.78 1.89
N LEU A 288 5.53 27.20 2.46
CA LEU A 288 4.17 27.64 2.21
C LEU A 288 3.80 28.92 2.98
N PHE A 289 4.46 29.18 4.10
CA PHE A 289 4.03 30.16 5.09
C PHE A 289 5.01 31.33 5.22
N ASP A 290 4.47 32.49 5.60
CA ASP A 290 5.29 33.65 5.92
C ASP A 290 6.05 33.39 7.24
N PRO A 291 7.40 33.37 7.22
CA PRO A 291 8.20 33.09 8.41
C PRO A 291 8.07 34.16 9.50
N GLU A 292 7.52 35.34 9.19
CA GLU A 292 7.24 36.38 10.18
C GLU A 292 5.94 36.13 10.96
N THR A 293 5.17 35.09 10.60
CA THR A 293 3.89 34.77 11.22
C THR A 293 3.96 33.52 12.10
N ASP A 294 3.07 33.46 13.10
CA ASP A 294 2.89 32.27 13.95
C ASP A 294 2.04 31.20 13.25
N TRP A 295 2.48 30.75 12.08
CA TRP A 295 1.69 29.87 11.21
C TRP A 295 1.48 28.46 11.77
N VAL A 296 2.42 27.91 12.56
CA VAL A 296 2.29 26.55 13.13
C VAL A 296 1.10 26.47 14.10
N PRO A 297 0.96 27.36 15.11
CA PRO A 297 -0.25 27.42 15.93
C PRO A 297 -1.55 27.63 15.12
N ALA A 298 -1.52 28.46 14.07
CA ALA A 298 -2.68 28.73 13.24
C ALA A 298 -3.13 27.48 12.45
N LEU A 299 -2.18 26.78 11.81
CA LEU A 299 -2.41 25.52 11.09
C LEU A 299 -2.95 24.45 12.03
N SER A 300 -2.35 24.31 13.21
CA SER A 300 -2.80 23.38 14.25
C SER A 300 -4.24 23.67 14.68
N ALA A 301 -4.57 24.93 14.98
CA ALA A 301 -5.93 25.31 15.36
C ALA A 301 -6.94 24.99 14.25
N ALA A 302 -6.63 25.32 12.99
CA ALA A 302 -7.48 25.02 11.85
C ALA A 302 -7.66 23.51 11.64
N ALA A 303 -6.59 22.71 11.81
CA ALA A 303 -6.66 21.26 11.72
C ALA A 303 -7.50 20.65 12.84
N ILE A 304 -7.29 21.06 14.09
CA ILE A 304 -8.06 20.58 15.25
C ILE A 304 -9.55 20.90 15.11
N GLU A 305 -9.90 22.08 14.63
CA GLU A 305 -11.29 22.48 14.34
C GLU A 305 -11.90 21.63 13.21
N ARG A 306 -11.15 21.43 12.12
CA ARG A 306 -11.62 20.61 11.00
C ARG A 306 -11.83 19.15 11.42
N LEU A 307 -10.92 18.63 12.24
CA LEU A 307 -10.97 17.28 12.80
C LEU A 307 -12.13 17.08 13.76
N ALA A 308 -12.46 18.09 14.59
CA ALA A 308 -13.61 18.02 15.51
C ALA A 308 -14.94 17.70 14.79
N ASN A 309 -15.04 18.00 13.50
CA ASN A 309 -16.21 17.74 12.67
C ASN A 309 -16.19 16.35 11.98
N GLN A 310 -15.18 15.53 12.23
CA GLN A 310 -15.04 14.21 11.63
C GLN A 310 -15.52 13.10 12.58
N PRO A 311 -16.40 12.19 12.12
CA PRO A 311 -17.02 11.18 12.98
C PRO A 311 -16.04 10.11 13.50
N TRP A 312 -14.87 10.01 12.89
CA TRP A 312 -13.84 9.03 13.21
C TRP A 312 -12.74 9.58 14.15
N THR A 313 -12.81 10.85 14.54
CA THR A 313 -11.81 11.45 15.43
C THR A 313 -12.15 11.25 16.91
N ASP A 314 -11.12 11.27 17.75
CA ASP A 314 -11.26 11.24 19.21
C ASP A 314 -10.36 12.31 19.86
N GLU A 315 -10.17 12.26 21.18
CA GLU A 315 -9.37 13.25 21.93
C GLU A 315 -7.91 13.35 21.46
N ARG A 316 -7.37 12.29 20.83
CA ARG A 316 -5.99 12.28 20.31
C ARG A 316 -5.76 13.36 19.26
N ARG A 317 -6.80 13.82 18.55
CA ARG A 317 -6.69 14.90 17.56
C ARG A 317 -6.01 16.15 18.10
N VAL A 318 -6.13 16.44 19.40
CA VAL A 318 -5.51 17.62 20.02
C VAL A 318 -3.99 17.48 20.09
N VAL A 319 -3.50 16.26 20.28
CA VAL A 319 -2.06 15.97 20.33
C VAL A 319 -1.51 15.72 18.93
N GLY A 320 -2.16 14.84 18.15
CA GLY A 320 -1.69 14.46 16.81
C GLY A 320 -1.82 15.56 15.75
N ALA A 321 -2.63 16.60 16.00
CA ALA A 321 -2.63 17.84 15.23
C ALA A 321 -2.25 19.04 16.11
N GLY A 322 -1.45 18.80 17.15
CA GLY A 322 -0.91 19.86 18.02
C GLY A 322 0.05 20.80 17.28
N PRO A 323 0.49 21.89 17.93
CA PRO A 323 1.29 22.96 17.32
C PRO A 323 2.77 22.58 17.17
N ASP A 324 3.01 21.47 16.48
CA ASP A 324 4.31 20.99 16.04
C ASP A 324 4.26 20.83 14.52
N ALA A 325 5.21 21.46 13.80
CA ALA A 325 5.26 21.40 12.34
C ALA A 325 5.42 19.96 11.83
N ALA A 326 6.08 19.08 12.60
CA ALA A 326 6.28 17.67 12.25
C ALA A 326 4.96 16.92 12.05
N ASN A 327 3.88 17.36 12.73
CA ASN A 327 2.54 16.76 12.57
C ASN A 327 1.93 16.99 11.18
N PHE A 328 2.47 17.92 10.40
CA PHE A 328 1.90 18.39 9.13
C PHE A 328 2.82 18.19 7.92
N GLU A 329 3.95 17.51 8.08
CA GLU A 329 4.92 17.27 6.99
C GLU A 329 4.32 16.44 5.83
N ARG A 330 3.30 15.62 6.09
CA ARG A 330 2.57 14.88 5.05
C ARG A 330 1.44 15.74 4.49
N PHE A 331 1.77 16.58 3.52
CA PHE A 331 0.81 17.47 2.89
C PHE A 331 0.82 17.41 1.36
N ASN A 332 -0.30 17.81 0.77
CA ASN A 332 -0.45 17.99 -0.65
C ASN A 332 -1.17 19.31 -0.95
N LEU A 333 -0.73 20.02 -1.98
CA LEU A 333 -1.49 21.13 -2.54
C LEU A 333 -2.58 20.62 -3.49
N THR A 334 -3.71 21.34 -3.54
CA THR A 334 -4.84 21.15 -4.47
C THR A 334 -5.44 22.52 -4.80
N HIS A 335 -6.24 22.66 -5.85
CA HIS A 335 -7.01 23.91 -6.04
C HIS A 335 -8.04 24.18 -4.91
N GLY A 336 -8.43 23.15 -4.14
CA GLY A 336 -9.45 23.27 -3.10
C GLY A 336 -8.93 23.58 -1.69
N GLY A 337 -7.61 23.52 -1.47
CA GLY A 337 -7.00 23.71 -0.16
C GLY A 337 -5.78 22.82 0.09
N LEU A 338 -5.19 22.98 1.27
CA LEU A 338 -4.08 22.18 1.77
C LEU A 338 -4.62 20.86 2.32
N VAL A 339 -4.24 19.74 1.71
CA VAL A 339 -4.58 18.40 2.21
C VAL A 339 -3.50 17.99 3.20
N LEU A 340 -3.91 17.65 4.43
CA LEU A 340 -3.03 17.12 5.47
C LEU A 340 -3.35 15.65 5.69
N SER A 341 -2.34 14.80 5.73
CA SER A 341 -2.48 13.36 5.98
C SER A 341 -1.79 12.97 7.29
N PHE A 342 -2.49 12.22 8.14
CA PHE A 342 -2.04 11.88 9.48
C PHE A 342 -1.78 10.38 9.62
N THR A 343 -0.64 10.05 10.22
CA THR A 343 -0.24 8.68 10.54
C THR A 343 -1.36 7.92 11.27
N PRO A 344 -1.58 6.63 10.97
CA PRO A 344 -2.61 5.84 11.63
C PRO A 344 -2.54 5.95 13.16
N GLY A 345 -3.68 6.24 13.80
CA GLY A 345 -3.80 6.29 15.25
C GLY A 345 -3.30 7.55 15.95
N THR A 346 -2.82 8.59 15.24
CA THR A 346 -2.37 9.83 15.90
C THR A 346 -3.50 10.79 16.25
N ILE A 347 -4.61 10.78 15.49
CA ILE A 347 -5.71 11.75 15.63
C ILE A 347 -7.09 11.13 15.87
N GLY A 348 -7.16 9.80 15.95
CA GLY A 348 -8.41 9.06 16.10
C GLY A 348 -8.48 7.84 15.19
N GLY A 349 -9.65 7.20 15.14
CA GLY A 349 -9.93 6.02 14.34
C GLY A 349 -9.51 4.71 15.01
N SER A 350 -10.16 3.62 14.61
CA SER A 350 -9.93 2.26 15.10
C SER A 350 -9.13 1.39 14.11
N GLY A 351 -8.40 2.01 13.17
CA GLY A 351 -7.77 1.30 12.05
C GLY A 351 -6.28 1.61 11.83
N SER A 352 -5.67 0.83 10.94
CA SER A 352 -4.28 0.93 10.49
C SER A 352 -4.07 1.86 9.29
N HIS A 353 -5.09 2.64 8.90
CA HIS A 353 -5.08 3.43 7.67
C HIS A 353 -4.76 4.90 7.97
N THR A 354 -3.96 5.52 7.08
CA THR A 354 -3.72 6.96 7.12
C THR A 354 -5.03 7.67 6.77
N VAL A 355 -5.31 8.78 7.47
CA VAL A 355 -6.50 9.61 7.25
C VAL A 355 -6.10 11.01 6.81
N SER A 356 -6.90 11.63 5.95
CA SER A 356 -6.61 12.98 5.44
C SER A 356 -7.78 13.95 5.68
N ILE A 357 -7.44 15.22 5.87
CA ILE A 357 -8.40 16.34 5.86
C ILE A 357 -7.95 17.41 4.88
N THR A 358 -8.89 18.23 4.41
CA THR A 358 -8.57 19.42 3.62
C THR A 358 -8.82 20.67 4.46
N ILE A 359 -7.80 21.52 4.56
CA ILE A 359 -7.85 22.86 5.13
C ILE A 359 -8.06 23.86 3.99
N PRO A 360 -9.21 24.57 3.93
CA PRO A 360 -9.42 25.60 2.92
C PRO A 360 -8.38 26.71 3.05
N TYR A 361 -7.82 27.21 1.94
CA TYR A 361 -6.77 28.23 1.98
C TYR A 361 -7.18 29.51 2.74
N ARG A 362 -8.44 29.91 2.63
CA ARG A 362 -9.03 31.03 3.38
C ARG A 362 -8.96 30.90 4.90
N ALA A 363 -8.84 29.69 5.43
CA ALA A 363 -8.77 29.47 6.88
C ALA A 363 -7.42 29.95 7.48
N LEU A 364 -6.41 30.13 6.61
CA LEU A 364 -5.06 30.56 6.97
C LEU A 364 -4.67 31.82 6.19
N GLU A 365 -5.66 32.62 5.76
CA GLU A 365 -5.42 33.91 5.13
C GLU A 365 -4.61 34.82 6.06
N GLY A 366 -3.55 35.44 5.53
CA GLY A 366 -2.59 36.22 6.30
C GLY A 366 -1.41 35.44 6.89
N PHE A 367 -1.39 34.11 6.79
CA PHE A 367 -0.24 33.28 7.18
C PHE A 367 0.56 32.74 5.99
N TRP A 368 -0.01 32.76 4.78
CA TRP A 368 0.66 32.30 3.57
C TRP A 368 1.82 33.22 3.18
N LEU A 369 2.92 32.64 2.69
CA LEU A 369 4.03 33.40 2.16
C LEU A 369 3.57 34.24 0.95
N PRO A 370 3.78 35.57 0.94
CA PRO A 370 3.50 36.39 -0.23
C PRO A 370 4.28 35.89 -1.45
N ASP A 371 3.61 35.76 -2.60
CA ASP A 371 4.17 35.19 -3.84
C ASP A 371 4.68 33.73 -3.71
N GLY A 372 4.29 33.04 -2.62
CA GLY A 372 4.65 31.65 -2.35
C GLY A 372 3.75 30.64 -3.08
N PRO A 373 3.97 29.33 -2.84
CA PRO A 373 3.31 28.27 -3.59
C PRO A 373 1.80 28.35 -3.60
N VAL A 374 1.18 28.66 -2.45
CA VAL A 374 -0.28 28.78 -2.31
C VAL A 374 -0.83 30.02 -3.03
N SER A 375 -0.14 31.17 -2.93
CA SER A 375 -0.55 32.42 -3.57
C SER A 375 -0.56 32.34 -5.09
N LEU A 376 0.25 31.44 -5.66
CA LEU A 376 0.36 31.22 -7.11
C LEU A 376 -0.69 30.23 -7.67
N LEU A 377 -1.54 29.62 -6.83
CA LEU A 377 -2.53 28.62 -7.29
C LEU A 377 -3.81 29.22 -7.86
N GLY A 378 -4.03 30.53 -7.70
CA GLY A 378 -5.21 31.26 -8.20
C GLY A 378 -6.46 31.00 -7.37
#